data_AF-A0A258GNF9-F1
#
_entry.id   AF-A0A258GNF9-F1
#
_cell.length_a   1.000
_cell.length_b   1.000
_cell.length_c   1.000
_cell.angle_alpha   90.00
_cell.angle_beta   90.00
_cell.angle_gamma   90.00
#
_symmetry.space_group_name_H-M   'P 1'
#
loop_
_entity.id
_entity.type
_entity.pdbx_description
1 polymer ?
#
loop_
_entity_poly.entity_id
_entity_poly.type
_entity_poly.pdbx_seq_one_letter_code
_entity_poly.pdbx_strand_id
1 'polypeptide(L)'
;MRFIREINEAWRTQMNAADHVRVWLAWGFIFGAVSHVGWTVLNGDLWYYGPAPSWAPWFWYGICLVDFVVFWMLLTRPRVGIAMSVATMITTLVVNWTQFPTFQYVFNYVLIGLTVFGVIVFAVTPWLWAKSRWKL
;
A
#
# COMPACT_ATOMS: atom_id res chain seq x y z
N MET A 1 2.97 11.56 18.16
CA MET A 1 2.90 13.02 17.90
C MET A 1 4.23 13.63 17.49
N ARG A 2 5.35 13.31 18.15
CA ARG A 2 6.69 13.83 17.81
C ARG A 2 7.08 13.65 16.34
N PHE A 3 6.91 12.45 15.77
CA PHE A 3 7.28 12.18 14.38
C PHE A 3 6.43 12.94 13.35
N ILE A 4 5.13 13.16 13.61
CA ILE A 4 4.25 13.94 12.71
C ILE A 4 4.73 15.39 12.66
N ARG A 5 5.17 15.93 13.81
CA ARG A 5 5.76 17.27 13.88
C ARG A 5 7.05 17.34 13.05
N GLU A 6 7.94 16.35 13.19
CA GLU A 6 9.19 16.25 12.42
C GLU A 6 8.91 16.17 10.91
N ILE A 7 7.92 15.38 10.48
CA ILE A 7 7.47 15.33 9.07
C ILE A 7 6.98 16.71 8.61
N ASN A 8 6.14 17.39 9.39
CA ASN A 8 5.57 18.69 9.01
C ASN A 8 6.63 19.80 8.89
N GLU A 9 7.62 19.81 9.78
CA GLU A 9 8.75 20.74 9.70
C GLU A 9 9.62 20.46 8.48
N ALA A 10 9.98 19.19 8.25
CA ALA A 10 10.76 18.76 7.09
C ALA A 10 10.02 19.00 5.76
N TRP A 11 8.69 18.83 5.75
CA TRP A 11 7.83 19.06 4.58
C TRP A 11 8.02 20.45 3.98
N ARG A 12 8.18 21.46 4.84
CA ARG A 12 8.27 22.87 4.45
C ARG A 12 9.68 23.32 4.12
N THR A 13 10.69 22.66 4.69
CA THR A 13 12.07 23.19 4.75
C THR A 13 13.10 22.31 4.05
N GLN A 14 12.83 21.00 3.89
CA GLN A 14 13.84 20.02 3.47
C GLN A 14 13.37 19.14 2.29
N MET A 15 12.07 18.84 2.21
CA MET A 15 11.53 17.90 1.23
C MET A 15 11.42 18.54 -0.16
N ASN A 16 11.83 17.79 -1.18
CA ASN A 16 11.50 18.12 -2.57
C ASN A 16 10.16 17.46 -2.99
N ALA A 17 9.72 17.74 -4.21
CA ALA A 17 8.47 17.17 -4.73
C ALA A 17 8.44 15.63 -4.73
N ALA A 18 9.58 14.96 -4.96
CA ALA A 18 9.65 13.50 -4.92
C ALA A 18 9.48 12.96 -3.50
N ASP A 19 10.04 13.65 -2.50
CA ASP A 19 9.84 13.30 -1.10
C ASP A 19 8.38 13.48 -0.67
N HIS A 20 7.72 14.56 -1.11
CA HIS A 20 6.28 14.77 -0.87
C HIS A 20 5.43 13.65 -1.46
N VAL A 21 5.68 13.29 -2.73
CA VAL A 21 4.96 12.19 -3.40
C VAL A 21 5.23 10.86 -2.70
N ARG A 22 6.46 10.60 -2.25
CA ARG A 22 6.80 9.38 -1.52
C ARG A 22 6.06 9.30 -0.18
N VAL A 23 5.94 10.41 0.54
CA VAL A 23 5.18 10.47 1.81
C VAL A 23 3.69 10.23 1.56
N TRP A 24 3.10 10.82 0.50
CA TRP A 24 1.73 10.51 0.09
C TRP A 24 1.55 9.04 -0.28
N LEU A 25 2.50 8.48 -1.02
CA LEU A 25 2.50 7.07 -1.41
C LEU A 25 2.56 6.17 -0.17
N ALA A 26 3.39 6.51 0.83
CA ALA A 26 3.43 5.80 2.11
C ALA A 26 2.06 5.79 2.79
N TRP A 27 1.38 6.94 2.86
CA TRP A 27 0.03 7.00 3.41
C TRP A 27 -1.00 6.21 2.59
N GLY A 28 -0.80 6.09 1.27
CA GLY A 28 -1.62 5.23 0.41
C GLY A 28 -1.62 3.76 0.84
N PHE A 29 -0.46 3.23 1.29
CA PHE A 29 -0.36 1.87 1.83
C PHE A 29 -1.18 1.70 3.12
N ILE A 30 -1.07 2.66 4.05
CA ILE A 30 -1.88 2.64 5.29
C ILE A 30 -3.37 2.74 4.97
N PHE A 31 -3.75 3.62 4.04
CA PHE A 31 -5.13 3.77 3.61
C PHE A 31 -5.67 2.46 3.02
N GLY A 32 -4.88 1.76 2.20
CA GLY A 32 -5.24 0.44 1.67
C GLY A 32 -5.50 -0.58 2.77
N ALA A 33 -4.56 -0.74 3.70
CA ALA A 33 -4.68 -1.67 4.83
C ALA A 33 -5.90 -1.38 5.72
N VAL A 34 -6.11 -0.12 6.09
CA VAL A 34 -7.24 0.30 6.93
C VAL A 34 -8.57 0.14 6.19
N SER A 35 -8.60 0.47 4.89
CA SER A 35 -9.81 0.30 4.08
C SER A 35 -10.20 -1.16 3.94
N HIS A 36 -9.21 -2.05 3.79
CA HIS A 36 -9.45 -3.50 3.73
C HIS A 36 -10.02 -4.03 5.05
N VAL A 37 -9.38 -3.71 6.17
CA VAL A 37 -9.88 -4.10 7.51
C VAL A 37 -11.25 -3.48 7.79
N GLY A 38 -11.47 -2.23 7.41
CA GLY A 38 -12.76 -1.56 7.54
C GLY A 38 -13.85 -2.28 6.72
N TRP A 39 -13.53 -2.70 5.50
CA TRP A 39 -14.45 -3.47 4.67
C TRP A 39 -14.79 -4.83 5.30
N THR A 40 -13.82 -5.58 5.84
CA THR A 40 -14.09 -6.89 6.46
C THR A 40 -14.95 -6.75 7.72
N VAL A 41 -14.70 -5.73 8.54
CA VAL A 41 -15.51 -5.45 9.73
C VAL A 41 -16.94 -5.04 9.37
N LEU A 42 -17.13 -4.14 8.39
CA LEU A 42 -18.45 -3.65 8.00
C LEU A 42 -19.32 -4.73 7.34
N ASN A 43 -18.70 -5.64 6.59
CA ASN A 43 -19.43 -6.72 5.91
C ASN A 43 -19.54 -7.99 6.76
N GLY A 44 -19.07 -7.97 8.01
CA GLY A 44 -19.14 -9.10 8.94
C GLY A 44 -18.33 -10.32 8.50
N ASP A 45 -17.43 -10.15 7.53
CA ASP A 45 -16.77 -11.23 6.82
C ASP A 45 -15.27 -11.26 7.12
N LEU A 46 -14.97 -11.36 8.42
CA LEU A 46 -13.61 -11.46 8.96
C LEU A 46 -12.81 -12.61 8.32
N TRP A 47 -13.50 -13.64 7.84
CA TRP A 47 -12.88 -14.83 7.28
C TRP A 47 -13.08 -14.96 5.77
N TYR A 48 -13.73 -14.00 5.11
CA TYR A 48 -14.18 -14.09 3.72
C TYR A 48 -14.76 -15.46 3.35
N TYR A 49 -16.05 -15.69 3.59
CA TYR A 49 -16.75 -16.94 3.23
C TYR A 49 -17.18 -17.01 1.75
N GLY A 50 -16.63 -16.13 0.90
CA GLY A 50 -16.87 -16.15 -0.54
C GLY A 50 -16.21 -17.34 -1.26
N PRO A 51 -16.31 -17.40 -2.61
CA PRO A 51 -15.79 -18.52 -3.40
C PRO A 51 -14.25 -18.59 -3.46
N ALA A 52 -13.54 -17.64 -2.84
CA ALA A 52 -12.09 -17.60 -2.83
C ALA A 52 -11.50 -18.79 -2.05
N PRO A 53 -10.26 -19.17 -2.36
CA PRO A 53 -9.56 -20.17 -1.58
C PRO A 53 -9.46 -19.77 -0.10
N SER A 54 -9.52 -20.76 0.80
CA SER A 54 -9.49 -20.56 2.26
C SER A 54 -8.23 -19.89 2.80
N TRP A 55 -7.14 -19.85 2.01
CA TRP A 55 -5.90 -19.16 2.36
C TRP A 55 -5.92 -17.65 2.04
N ALA A 56 -6.83 -17.19 1.16
CA ALA A 56 -6.86 -15.80 0.67
C ALA A 56 -7.02 -14.75 1.78
N PRO A 57 -7.89 -14.93 2.80
CA PRO A 57 -8.00 -13.98 3.92
C PRO A 57 -6.69 -13.79 4.66
N TRP A 58 -5.96 -14.89 4.90
CA TRP A 58 -4.66 -14.84 5.58
C TRP A 58 -3.61 -14.09 4.77
N PHE A 59 -3.63 -14.27 3.44
CA PHE A 59 -2.79 -13.49 2.55
C PHE A 59 -3.14 -12.00 2.63
N TRP A 60 -4.42 -11.63 2.62
CA TRP A 60 -4.83 -10.22 2.70
C TRP A 60 -4.53 -9.56 4.05
N TYR A 61 -4.72 -10.26 5.17
CA TYR A 61 -4.28 -9.75 6.47
C TYR A 61 -2.76 -9.64 6.55
N GLY A 62 -2.04 -10.63 6.00
CA GLY A 62 -0.59 -10.60 5.89
C GLY A 62 -0.10 -9.39 5.09
N ILE A 63 -0.72 -9.09 3.94
CA ILE A 63 -0.34 -7.94 3.13
C ILE A 63 -0.66 -6.62 3.82
N CYS A 64 -1.77 -6.53 4.56
CA CYS A 64 -2.07 -5.35 5.39
C CYS A 64 -0.96 -5.09 6.42
N LEU A 65 -0.41 -6.13 7.06
CA LEU A 65 0.73 -5.99 7.96
C LEU A 65 1.99 -5.52 7.22
N VAL A 66 2.24 -6.07 6.03
CA VAL A 66 3.34 -5.64 5.15
C VAL A 66 3.19 -4.17 4.76
N ASP A 67 1.98 -3.67 4.52
CA ASP A 67 1.73 -2.26 4.17
C ASP A 67 2.20 -1.30 5.28
N PHE A 68 2.06 -1.66 6.56
CA PHE A 68 2.63 -0.87 7.67
C PHE A 68 4.16 -0.87 7.65
N VAL A 69 4.77 -1.99 7.29
CA VAL A 69 6.24 -2.08 7.13
C VAL A 69 6.71 -1.25 5.94
N VAL A 70 6.01 -1.33 4.81
CA VAL A 70 6.29 -0.53 3.61
C VAL A 70 6.17 0.96 3.92
N PHE A 71 5.10 1.37 4.60
CA PHE A 71 4.92 2.75 5.09
C PHE A 71 6.15 3.19 5.89
N TRP A 72 6.56 2.40 6.89
CA TRP A 72 7.69 2.75 7.74
C TRP A 72 9.01 2.83 6.97
N MET A 73 9.23 1.91 6.02
CA MET A 73 10.44 1.89 5.18
C MET A 73 10.46 3.05 4.18
N LEU A 74 9.32 3.44 3.63
CA LEU A 74 9.21 4.63 2.76
C LEU A 74 9.55 5.92 3.52
N LEU A 75 9.36 5.97 4.83
CA LEU A 75 9.75 7.13 5.63
C LEU A 75 11.24 7.09 6.05
N THR A 76 11.72 5.94 6.53
CA THR A 76 13.05 5.82 7.18
C THR A 76 14.18 5.35 6.26
N ARG A 77 13.88 4.50 5.26
CA ARG A 77 14.84 3.91 4.33
C ARG A 77 14.33 3.98 2.89
N PRO A 78 14.41 5.16 2.23
CA PRO A 78 13.72 5.44 0.97
C PRO A 78 13.91 4.39 -0.13
N ARG A 79 15.14 3.89 -0.31
CA ARG A 79 15.45 2.87 -1.34
C ARG A 79 14.81 1.53 -1.05
N VAL A 80 14.92 1.10 0.21
CA VAL A 80 14.29 -0.15 0.66
C VAL A 80 12.78 -0.01 0.58
N GLY A 81 12.23 1.12 1.03
CA GLY A 81 10.79 1.41 0.95
C GLY A 81 10.25 1.36 -0.47
N ILE A 82 10.93 1.99 -1.44
CA ILE A 82 10.50 1.97 -2.86
C ILE A 82 10.57 0.55 -3.43
N ALA A 83 11.65 -0.19 -3.16
CA ALA A 83 11.77 -1.58 -3.62
C ALA A 83 10.67 -2.46 -3.02
N MET A 84 10.40 -2.32 -1.72
CA MET A 84 9.35 -3.06 -1.04
C MET A 84 7.96 -2.66 -1.53
N SER A 85 7.68 -1.39 -1.83
CA SER A 85 6.39 -0.98 -2.37
C SER A 85 6.11 -1.62 -3.72
N VAL A 86 7.14 -1.68 -4.58
CA VAL A 86 7.04 -2.34 -5.90
C VAL A 86 6.82 -3.85 -5.73
N ALA A 87 7.62 -4.51 -4.89
CA ALA A 87 7.50 -5.95 -4.65
C ALA A 87 6.11 -6.29 -4.10
N THR A 88 5.63 -5.53 -3.11
CA THR A 88 4.31 -5.67 -2.51
C THR A 88 3.23 -5.53 -3.59
N MET A 89 3.27 -4.49 -4.42
CA MET A 89 2.28 -4.30 -5.49
C MET A 89 2.29 -5.42 -6.53
N ILE A 90 3.47 -5.90 -6.95
CA ILE A 90 3.57 -7.03 -7.87
C ILE A 90 2.92 -8.27 -7.26
N THR A 91 3.30 -8.63 -6.03
CA THR A 91 2.75 -9.80 -5.33
C THR A 91 1.24 -9.69 -5.18
N THR A 92 0.74 -8.55 -4.71
CA THR A 92 -0.70 -8.35 -4.50
C THR A 92 -1.48 -8.42 -5.80
N LEU A 93 -0.97 -7.82 -6.88
CA LEU A 93 -1.63 -7.88 -8.19
C LEU A 93 -1.64 -9.30 -8.74
N VAL A 94 -0.52 -10.02 -8.71
CA VAL A 94 -0.43 -11.40 -9.21
C VAL A 94 -1.40 -12.31 -8.46
N VAL A 95 -1.40 -12.26 -7.13
CA VAL A 95 -2.27 -13.11 -6.32
C VAL A 95 -3.75 -12.78 -6.55
N ASN A 96 -4.12 -11.50 -6.53
CA ASN A 96 -5.54 -11.14 -6.65
C ASN A 96 -6.07 -11.30 -8.09
N TRP A 97 -5.30 -11.00 -9.13
CA TRP A 97 -5.75 -11.21 -10.50
C TRP A 97 -5.83 -12.69 -10.89
N THR A 98 -4.97 -13.56 -10.35
CA THR A 98 -5.09 -15.01 -10.58
C THR A 98 -6.31 -15.63 -9.89
N GLN A 99 -6.74 -15.06 -8.75
CA GLN A 99 -7.94 -15.51 -8.04
C GLN A 99 -9.21 -14.74 -8.42
N PHE A 100 -9.12 -13.75 -9.31
CA PHE A 100 -10.25 -12.90 -9.72
C PHE A 100 -11.55 -13.67 -10.07
N PRO A 101 -11.50 -14.82 -10.80
CA PRO A 101 -12.72 -15.57 -11.14
C PRO A 101 -13.48 -16.12 -9.92
N THR A 102 -12.83 -16.17 -8.75
CA THR A 102 -13.37 -16.70 -7.50
C THR A 102 -13.94 -15.62 -6.59
N PHE A 103 -13.83 -14.34 -6.96
CA PHE A 103 -14.29 -13.24 -6.12
C PHE A 103 -15.75 -12.87 -6.40
N GLN A 104 -16.47 -12.50 -5.34
CA GLN A 104 -17.80 -11.92 -5.47
C GLN A 104 -17.75 -10.57 -6.22
N TYR A 105 -18.80 -10.25 -6.98
CA TYR A 105 -18.84 -9.06 -7.83
C TYR A 105 -18.54 -7.74 -7.10
N VAL A 106 -18.98 -7.59 -5.84
CA VAL A 106 -18.73 -6.39 -5.01
C VAL A 106 -17.23 -6.24 -4.68
N PHE A 107 -16.49 -7.34 -4.59
CA PHE A 107 -15.05 -7.34 -4.33
C PHE A 107 -14.25 -6.82 -5.55
N ASN A 108 -14.84 -6.77 -6.74
CA ASN A 108 -14.17 -6.30 -7.96
C ASN A 108 -13.74 -4.82 -7.86
N TYR A 109 -14.47 -4.00 -7.12
CA TYR A 109 -14.09 -2.59 -6.90
C TYR A 109 -12.79 -2.47 -6.11
N VAL A 110 -12.54 -3.39 -5.17
CA VAL A 110 -11.26 -3.45 -4.43
C VAL A 110 -10.11 -3.80 -5.38
N LEU A 111 -10.33 -4.74 -6.31
CA LEU A 111 -9.33 -5.10 -7.31
C LEU A 111 -9.02 -3.96 -8.29
N ILE A 112 -10.04 -3.20 -8.71
CA ILE A 112 -9.85 -2.00 -9.53
C ILE A 112 -9.02 -0.97 -8.77
N GLY A 113 -9.39 -0.67 -7.52
CA GLY A 113 -8.66 0.28 -6.67
C GLY A 113 -7.19 -0.14 -6.47
N LEU A 114 -6.95 -1.42 -6.17
CA LEU A 114 -5.62 -2.01 -6.08
C LEU A 114 -4.83 -1.84 -7.39
N THR A 115 -5.47 -2.10 -8.53
CA THR A 115 -4.82 -1.97 -9.85
C THR A 115 -4.43 -0.53 -10.15
N VAL A 116 -5.32 0.42 -9.89
CA VAL A 116 -5.02 1.86 -10.03
C VAL A 116 -3.87 2.27 -9.13
N PHE A 117 -3.88 1.83 -7.87
CA PHE A 117 -2.79 2.13 -6.94
C PHE A 117 -1.46 1.52 -7.40
N GLY A 118 -1.47 0.27 -7.88
CA GLY A 118 -0.30 -0.37 -8.47
C GLY A 118 0.27 0.40 -9.67
N VAL A 119 -0.58 0.87 -10.57
CA VAL A 119 -0.17 1.72 -11.71
C VAL A 119 0.51 3.00 -11.22
N ILE A 120 -0.05 3.67 -10.21
CA ILE A 120 0.56 4.87 -9.61
C ILE A 120 1.95 4.53 -9.07
N VAL A 121 2.07 3.47 -8.26
CA VAL A 121 3.34 3.03 -7.67
C VAL A 121 4.38 2.78 -8.76
N PHE A 122 4.05 2.02 -9.80
CA PHE A 122 4.98 1.71 -10.88
C PHE A 122 5.37 2.95 -11.69
N ALA A 123 4.41 3.84 -11.99
CA ALA A 123 4.67 5.05 -12.76
C ALA A 123 5.61 6.03 -12.03
N VAL A 124 5.43 6.21 -10.72
CA VAL A 124 6.25 7.17 -9.96
C VAL A 124 7.59 6.59 -9.51
N THR A 125 7.73 5.27 -9.42
CA THR A 125 8.90 4.58 -8.88
C THR A 125 10.24 5.03 -9.49
N PRO A 126 10.42 5.08 -10.83
CA PRO A 126 11.71 5.47 -11.42
C PRO A 126 12.12 6.89 -11.03
N TRP A 127 11.16 7.81 -10.99
CA TRP A 127 11.40 9.20 -10.60
C TRP A 127 11.70 9.34 -9.11
N LEU A 128 10.94 8.65 -8.25
CA LEU A 128 11.19 8.59 -6.81
C LEU A 128 12.58 8.01 -6.53
N TRP A 129 12.97 6.96 -7.24
CA TRP A 129 14.30 6.40 -7.16
C TRP A 129 15.36 7.42 -7.58
N ALA A 130 15.17 8.20 -8.63
CA ALA A 130 16.19 9.18 -9.03
C ALA A 130 16.30 10.38 -8.08
N LYS A 131 15.18 10.86 -7.53
CA LYS A 131 15.09 12.21 -6.95
C LYS A 131 14.77 12.26 -5.46
N SER A 132 14.17 11.22 -4.89
CA SER A 132 13.82 11.22 -3.47
C SER A 132 15.03 10.94 -2.59
N ARG A 133 15.23 11.77 -1.57
CA ARG A 133 16.45 11.78 -0.73
C ARG A 133 16.17 11.97 0.75
N TRP A 134 15.08 12.65 1.10
CA TRP A 134 14.73 12.88 2.49
C TRP A 134 14.47 11.55 3.22
N LYS A 135 14.73 11.50 4.52
CA LYS A 135 14.42 10.37 5.39
C LYS A 135 14.08 10.89 6.78
N LEU A 136 13.13 10.23 7.43
CA LEU A 136 12.78 10.46 8.83
C LEU A 136 13.89 9.92 9.75
#